data_AF-A0A7C9DD70-F1
#
_entry.id   AF-A0A7C9DD70-F1
#
_cell.length_a   1.000
_cell.length_b   1.000
_cell.length_c   1.000
_cell.angle_alpha   90.00
_cell.angle_beta   90.00
_cell.angle_gamma   90.00
#
_symmetry.space_group_name_H-M   'P 1'
#
loop_
_entity.id
_entity.type
_entity.pdbx_description
1 polymer ?
#
loop_
_entity_poly.entity_id
_entity_poly.type
_entity_poly.pdbx_seq_one_letter_code
_entity_poly.pdbx_strand_id
1 'polypeptide(L)'
;LFCKVNNACFRLSAPRQHSRVLPLASSNSVVESNSNTGKRSMKFFKLSELTGPQLYSLVTRPRINTSRIFDLVKSIINEVRFRGDDAVKGYSTKYYDVEPDKLVEDVADLPVPELDPAIKEAFDVAYNNICAFHAAQKS
;
A
#
# COMPACT_ATOMS: atom_id res chain seq x y z
N LEU A 1 25.13 5.31 13.30
CA LEU A 1 25.83 5.05 12.03
C LEU A 1 25.65 6.28 11.15
N PHE A 2 26.72 6.99 10.81
CA PHE A 2 26.68 8.23 10.04
C PHE A 2 26.72 7.92 8.54
N CYS A 3 25.72 8.39 7.78
CA CYS A 3 25.81 8.51 6.33
C CYS A 3 25.94 10.01 6.00
N LYS A 4 27.04 10.39 5.34
CA LYS A 4 27.24 11.75 4.82
C LYS A 4 26.77 11.76 3.37
N VAL A 5 25.63 12.41 3.11
CA VAL A 5 25.31 12.98 1.80
C VAL A 5 24.80 14.40 2.05
N ASN A 6 25.47 15.40 1.45
CA ASN A 6 25.08 16.82 1.42
C ASN A 6 24.96 17.56 2.78
N ASN A 7 26.04 17.56 3.58
CA ASN A 7 26.29 18.52 4.67
C ASN A 7 25.15 18.81 5.69
N ALA A 8 24.17 17.93 5.82
CA ALA A 8 23.12 18.02 6.84
C ALA A 8 23.14 16.78 7.73
N CYS A 9 23.38 16.98 9.04
CA CYS A 9 23.43 15.91 10.04
C CYS A 9 22.04 15.68 10.63
N PHE A 10 21.32 14.66 10.16
CA PHE A 10 20.05 14.23 10.76
C PHE A 10 20.29 13.12 11.80
N ARG A 11 19.98 13.41 13.07
CA ARG A 11 19.93 12.40 14.15
C ARG A 11 18.58 11.69 14.12
N LEU A 12 18.55 10.42 13.71
CA LEU A 12 17.43 9.53 14.01
C LEU A 12 17.63 8.90 15.38
N SER A 13 16.85 9.35 16.36
CA SER A 13 16.69 8.67 17.66
C SER A 13 15.66 7.52 17.53
N ALA A 14 16.01 6.33 18.01
CA ALA A 14 15.18 5.14 17.96
C ALA A 14 13.89 5.30 18.78
N PRO A 15 12.73 4.78 18.31
CA PRO A 15 11.49 4.83 19.06
C PRO A 15 11.49 3.78 20.18
N ARG A 16 11.23 4.24 21.42
CA ARG A 16 10.96 3.40 22.60
C ARG A 16 9.68 2.61 22.38
N GLN A 17 9.78 1.29 22.52
CA GLN A 17 8.64 0.38 22.60
C GLN A 17 7.97 0.57 23.97
N HIS A 18 6.74 1.09 24.02
CA HIS A 18 5.90 0.96 25.22
C HIS A 18 4.63 0.20 24.87
N SER A 19 4.63 -1.06 25.31
CA SER A 19 3.50 -1.96 25.33
C SER A 19 2.64 -1.70 26.58
N ARG A 20 1.38 -1.31 26.36
CA ARG A 20 0.26 -1.65 27.25
C ARG A 20 -1.07 -1.35 26.55
N VAL A 21 -1.75 -2.39 26.09
CA VAL A 21 -3.14 -2.32 25.67
C VAL A 21 -3.99 -2.63 26.89
N LEU A 22 -4.87 -1.71 27.28
CA LEU A 22 -6.01 -2.00 28.16
C LEU A 22 -7.28 -1.93 27.32
N PRO A 23 -8.21 -2.89 27.46
CA PRO A 23 -9.47 -2.84 26.73
C PRO A 23 -10.51 -2.09 27.57
N LEU A 24 -11.24 -1.16 26.96
CA LEU A 24 -12.61 -0.91 27.42
C LEU A 24 -13.48 -0.45 26.25
N ALA A 25 -14.58 -1.18 26.08
CA ALA A 25 -15.67 -0.85 25.19
C ALA A 25 -16.29 0.50 25.59
N SER A 26 -16.51 1.37 24.61
CA SER A 26 -17.52 2.42 24.73
C SER A 26 -17.94 2.87 23.34
N SER A 27 -19.16 2.48 22.99
CA SER A 27 -19.95 2.98 21.88
C SER A 27 -20.21 4.46 22.15
N ASN A 28 -19.52 5.36 21.45
CA ASN A 28 -19.89 6.77 21.40
C ASN A 28 -19.93 7.22 19.94
N SER A 29 -21.16 7.40 19.46
CA SER A 29 -21.51 8.09 18.22
C SER A 29 -21.04 9.53 18.30
N VAL A 30 -20.03 9.87 17.50
CA VAL A 30 -19.66 11.28 17.29
C VAL A 30 -20.84 11.94 16.59
N VAL A 31 -21.36 13.00 17.20
CA VAL A 31 -22.45 13.85 16.68
C VAL A 31 -22.05 14.35 15.30
N GLU A 32 -22.65 13.77 14.27
CA GLU A 32 -22.52 14.22 12.89
C GLU A 32 -23.63 15.27 12.68
N SER A 33 -23.24 16.55 12.60
CA SER A 33 -24.17 17.62 12.24
C SER A 33 -24.64 17.37 10.80
N ASN A 34 -25.90 16.97 10.68
CA ASN A 34 -26.54 16.60 9.43
C ASN A 34 -26.79 17.85 8.57
N SER A 35 -25.84 18.20 7.71
CA SER A 35 -26.07 19.12 6.58
C SER A 35 -25.96 18.33 5.29
N ASN A 36 -27.12 17.94 4.75
CA ASN A 36 -27.29 17.25 3.49
C ASN A 36 -26.94 18.18 2.31
N THR A 37 -25.63 18.36 2.07
CA THR A 37 -25.08 18.88 0.82
C THR A 37 -23.89 18.00 0.46
N GLY A 38 -23.91 17.38 -0.72
CA GLY A 38 -22.98 16.33 -1.17
C GLY A 38 -21.53 16.79 -1.42
N LYS A 39 -20.97 17.62 -0.55
CA LYS A 39 -19.57 18.08 -0.61
C LYS A 39 -18.89 17.77 0.71
N ARG A 40 -18.23 16.61 0.81
CA ARG A 40 -17.41 16.27 1.97
C ARG A 40 -16.11 17.09 1.90
N SER A 41 -15.90 18.02 2.83
CA SER A 41 -14.62 18.72 3.02
C SER A 41 -13.70 17.92 3.97
N MET A 42 -12.38 18.13 3.86
CA MET A 42 -11.44 17.54 4.82
C MET A 42 -11.72 18.07 6.23
N LYS A 43 -11.68 17.16 7.21
CA LYS A 43 -11.87 17.49 8.63
C LYS A 43 -10.56 18.00 9.23
N PHE A 44 -10.62 19.10 9.96
CA PHE A 44 -9.49 19.62 10.74
C PHE A 44 -9.72 19.35 12.22
N PHE A 45 -8.65 19.01 12.94
CA PHE A 45 -8.67 18.74 14.38
C PHE A 45 -7.52 19.48 15.04
N LYS A 46 -7.74 20.03 16.24
CA LYS A 46 -6.68 20.57 17.08
C LYS A 46 -6.40 19.58 18.20
N LEU A 47 -5.14 19.15 18.33
CA LEU A 47 -4.75 18.12 19.31
C LEU A 47 -5.12 18.50 20.75
N SER A 48 -5.00 19.78 21.11
CA SER A 48 -5.35 20.30 22.44
C SER A 48 -6.84 20.22 22.79
N GLU A 49 -7.71 20.07 21.79
CA GLU A 49 -9.16 20.02 21.95
C GLU A 49 -9.70 18.58 21.90
N LEU A 50 -8.83 17.56 21.81
CA LEU A 50 -9.22 16.16 21.72
C LEU A 50 -9.19 15.46 23.08
N THR A 51 -10.24 14.68 23.34
CA THR A 51 -10.25 13.68 24.40
C THR A 51 -9.47 12.43 23.99
N GLY A 52 -9.05 11.62 24.97
CA GLY A 52 -8.38 10.33 24.71
C GLY A 52 -9.12 9.42 23.71
N PRO A 53 -10.46 9.21 23.86
CA PRO A 53 -11.23 8.42 22.90
C PRO A 53 -11.30 9.02 21.48
N GLN A 54 -11.38 10.34 21.36
CA GLN A 54 -11.37 11.01 20.05
C GLN A 54 -10.01 10.90 19.38
N LEU A 55 -8.91 11.04 20.14
CA LEU A 55 -7.57 10.81 19.61
C LEU A 55 -7.41 9.35 19.16
N TYR A 56 -7.89 8.40 19.97
CA TYR A 56 -7.87 6.97 19.64
C TYR A 56 -8.60 6.66 18.34
N SER A 57 -9.79 7.24 18.13
CA SER A 57 -10.54 7.03 16.88
C SER A 57 -9.85 7.64 15.66
N LEU A 58 -9.14 8.76 15.81
CA LEU A 58 -8.39 9.40 14.72
C LEU A 58 -7.13 8.64 14.32
N VAL A 59 -6.43 8.03 15.29
CA VAL A 59 -5.25 7.19 14.99
C VAL A 59 -5.64 5.79 14.52
N THR A 60 -6.91 5.42 14.65
CA THR A 60 -7.42 4.15 14.15
C THR A 60 -7.54 4.21 12.63
N ARG A 61 -6.83 3.30 11.94
CA ARG A 61 -6.98 3.13 10.49
C ARG A 61 -8.39 2.57 10.19
N PRO A 62 -9.14 3.13 9.22
CA PRO A 62 -10.37 2.51 8.75
C PRO A 62 -10.06 1.10 8.21
N ARG A 63 -10.65 0.08 8.83
CA ARG A 63 -10.53 -1.31 8.37
C ARG A 63 -11.84 -1.75 7.74
N ILE A 64 -11.76 -2.40 6.59
CA ILE A 64 -12.89 -3.09 5.96
C ILE A 64 -13.05 -4.49 6.54
N ASN A 65 -14.28 -5.00 6.62
CA ASN A 65 -14.54 -6.40 6.94
C ASN A 65 -14.24 -7.27 5.71
N THR A 66 -13.30 -8.20 5.83
CA THR A 66 -12.80 -9.01 4.70
C THR A 66 -13.40 -10.42 4.64
N SER A 67 -14.36 -10.78 5.50
CA SER A 67 -14.88 -12.16 5.57
C SER A 67 -15.43 -12.66 4.23
N ARG A 68 -16.17 -11.81 3.49
CA ARG A 68 -16.71 -12.16 2.16
C ARG A 68 -15.62 -12.28 1.08
N ILE A 69 -14.52 -11.56 1.22
CA ILE A 69 -13.41 -11.59 0.25
C ILE A 69 -12.65 -12.90 0.38
N PHE A 70 -12.51 -13.43 1.59
CA PHE A 70 -11.77 -14.67 1.81
C PHE A 70 -12.35 -15.86 1.06
N ASP A 71 -13.67 -16.05 1.06
CA ASP A 71 -14.27 -17.20 0.39
C ASP A 71 -14.18 -17.09 -1.14
N LEU A 72 -14.25 -15.88 -1.68
CA LEU A 72 -14.00 -15.61 -3.10
C LEU A 72 -12.55 -15.90 -3.49
N VAL A 73 -11.57 -15.44 -2.69
CA VAL A 73 -10.15 -15.68 -3.00
C VAL A 73 -9.80 -17.16 -2.85
N LYS A 74 -10.37 -17.86 -1.88
CA LYS A 74 -10.17 -19.32 -1.72
C LYS A 74 -10.62 -20.09 -2.96
N SER A 75 -11.74 -19.73 -3.59
CA SER A 75 -12.19 -20.42 -4.79
C SER A 75 -11.20 -20.20 -5.94
N ILE A 76 -10.69 -18.98 -6.12
CA ILE A 76 -9.65 -18.68 -7.13
C ILE A 76 -8.38 -19.51 -6.88
N ILE A 77 -7.89 -19.54 -5.65
CA ILE A 77 -6.70 -20.33 -5.28
C ILE A 77 -6.92 -21.81 -5.58
N ASN A 78 -8.10 -22.35 -5.25
CA ASN A 78 -8.42 -23.76 -5.51
C ASN A 78 -8.49 -24.03 -7.03
N GLU A 79 -9.15 -23.18 -7.80
CA GLU A 79 -9.23 -23.33 -9.25
C GLU A 79 -7.83 -23.31 -9.89
N VAL A 80 -6.96 -22.37 -9.49
CA VAL A 80 -5.56 -22.34 -9.98
C VAL A 80 -4.78 -23.57 -9.52
N ARG A 81 -5.00 -24.06 -8.29
CA ARG A 81 -4.33 -25.27 -7.78
C ARG A 81 -4.69 -26.52 -8.58
N PHE A 82 -5.95 -26.67 -8.98
CA PHE A 82 -6.44 -27.89 -9.65
C PHE A 82 -6.37 -27.81 -11.19
N ARG A 83 -6.53 -26.61 -11.76
CA ARG A 83 -6.58 -26.39 -13.22
C ARG A 83 -5.36 -25.66 -13.78
N GLY A 84 -4.47 -25.17 -12.92
CA GLY A 84 -3.22 -24.53 -13.34
C GLY A 84 -3.43 -23.35 -14.27
N ASP A 85 -2.66 -23.33 -15.36
CA ASP A 85 -2.61 -22.28 -16.36
C ASP A 85 -3.97 -21.99 -17.03
N ASP A 86 -4.81 -23.01 -17.21
CA ASP A 86 -6.15 -22.84 -17.79
C ASP A 86 -7.04 -21.94 -16.91
N ALA A 87 -6.91 -22.06 -15.58
CA ALA A 87 -7.62 -21.17 -14.67
C ALA A 87 -7.06 -19.74 -14.74
N VAL A 88 -5.74 -19.58 -14.85
CA VAL A 88 -5.09 -18.25 -14.98
C VAL A 88 -5.53 -17.55 -16.26
N LYS A 89 -5.56 -18.26 -17.39
CA LYS A 89 -6.09 -17.74 -18.67
C LYS A 89 -7.57 -17.38 -18.55
N GLY A 90 -8.38 -18.27 -17.99
CA GLY A 90 -9.81 -18.02 -17.78
C GLY A 90 -10.10 -16.78 -16.91
N TYR A 91 -9.30 -16.54 -15.87
CA TYR A 91 -9.43 -15.32 -15.07
C TYR A 91 -8.94 -14.06 -15.80
N SER A 92 -7.92 -14.19 -16.63
CA SER A 92 -7.43 -13.08 -17.47
C SER A 92 -8.52 -12.62 -18.43
N THR A 93 -9.17 -13.55 -19.14
CA THR A 93 -10.30 -13.24 -20.02
C THR A 93 -11.48 -12.68 -19.23
N LYS A 94 -11.82 -13.28 -18.08
CA LYS A 94 -12.98 -12.86 -17.29
C LYS A 94 -12.89 -11.44 -16.73
N TYR A 95 -11.72 -11.02 -16.26
CA TYR A 95 -11.56 -9.75 -15.55
C TYR A 95 -10.91 -8.65 -16.39
N TYR A 96 -10.08 -9.03 -17.37
CA TYR A 96 -9.33 -8.09 -18.19
C TYR A 96 -9.68 -8.20 -19.68
N ASP A 97 -10.57 -9.12 -20.07
CA ASP A 97 -10.97 -9.37 -21.47
C ASP A 97 -9.77 -9.64 -22.40
N VAL A 98 -8.73 -10.26 -21.84
CA VAL A 98 -7.49 -10.62 -22.54
C VAL A 98 -7.24 -12.11 -22.39
N GLU A 99 -7.02 -12.80 -23.51
CA GLU A 99 -6.61 -14.20 -23.56
C GLU A 99 -5.13 -14.29 -24.00
N PRO A 100 -4.19 -14.50 -23.07
CA PRO A 100 -2.77 -14.52 -23.40
C PRO A 100 -2.36 -15.85 -24.04
N ASP A 101 -1.63 -15.77 -25.17
CA ASP A 101 -1.04 -16.94 -25.83
C ASP A 101 -0.03 -17.64 -24.93
N LYS A 102 0.91 -16.86 -24.37
CA LYS A 102 1.93 -17.29 -23.43
C LYS A 102 1.71 -16.65 -22.06
N LEU A 103 1.87 -17.45 -21.00
CA LEU A 103 1.82 -16.96 -19.61
C LEU A 103 3.17 -16.51 -19.07
N VAL A 104 4.26 -16.95 -19.71
CA VAL A 104 5.64 -16.64 -19.33
C VAL A 104 6.39 -16.19 -20.57
N GLU A 105 7.08 -15.06 -20.45
CA GLU A 105 7.99 -14.52 -21.47
C GLU A 105 9.34 -14.27 -20.80
N ASP A 106 10.44 -14.58 -21.50
CA ASP A 106 11.76 -14.15 -21.08
C ASP A 106 11.94 -12.69 -21.46
N VAL A 107 12.29 -11.85 -20.49
CA VAL A 107 12.51 -10.42 -20.71
C VAL A 107 13.66 -10.17 -21.68
N ALA A 108 14.65 -11.08 -21.76
CA ALA A 108 15.77 -10.97 -22.69
C ALA A 108 15.34 -11.11 -24.16
N ASP A 109 14.23 -11.81 -24.43
CA ASP A 109 13.69 -12.02 -25.77
C ASP A 109 12.77 -10.87 -26.22
N LEU A 110 12.38 -9.99 -25.30
CA LEU A 110 11.53 -8.85 -25.60
C LEU A 110 12.36 -7.69 -26.17
N PRO A 111 11.85 -6.98 -27.19
CA PRO A 111 12.52 -5.79 -27.69
C PRO A 111 12.58 -4.72 -26.61
N VAL A 112 13.68 -3.96 -26.58
CA VAL A 112 13.80 -2.80 -25.69
C VAL A 112 12.70 -1.79 -26.06
N PRO A 113 11.86 -1.37 -25.10
CA PRO A 113 10.77 -0.45 -25.41
C PRO A 113 11.32 0.92 -25.78
N GLU A 114 10.71 1.54 -26.80
CA GLU A 114 10.97 2.93 -27.13
C GLU A 114 10.31 3.84 -26.09
N LEU A 115 11.11 4.68 -25.46
CA LEU A 115 10.66 5.63 -24.44
C LEU A 115 11.16 7.02 -24.80
N ASP A 116 10.35 8.04 -24.44
CA ASP A 116 10.81 9.42 -24.48
C ASP A 116 12.11 9.55 -23.64
N PRO A 117 13.17 10.20 -24.16
CA PRO A 117 14.43 10.37 -23.44
C PRO A 117 14.26 10.93 -22.03
N ALA A 118 13.33 11.88 -21.83
CA ALA A 118 13.07 12.47 -20.52
C ALA A 118 12.44 11.47 -19.54
N ILE A 119 11.56 10.59 -20.04
CA ILE A 119 10.95 9.51 -19.24
C ILE A 119 12.02 8.49 -18.86
N LYS A 120 12.88 8.10 -19.81
CA LYS A 120 13.98 7.17 -19.56
C LYS A 120 14.95 7.72 -18.52
N GLU A 121 15.36 8.98 -18.65
CA GLU A 121 16.24 9.63 -17.68
C GLU A 121 15.62 9.64 -16.26
N ALA A 122 14.33 9.93 -16.15
CA ALA A 122 13.63 9.90 -14.87
C ALA A 122 13.67 8.50 -14.21
N PHE A 123 13.49 7.44 -14.99
CA PHE A 123 13.63 6.06 -14.50
C PHE A 123 15.08 5.72 -14.13
N ASP A 124 16.07 6.15 -14.92
CA ASP A 124 17.49 5.91 -14.65
C ASP A 124 17.91 6.57 -13.31
N VAL A 125 17.46 7.81 -13.05
CA VAL A 125 17.67 8.50 -11.77
C VAL A 125 17.00 7.77 -10.61
N ALA A 126 15.74 7.35 -10.79
CA ALA A 126 15.01 6.60 -9.75
C ALA A 126 15.72 5.28 -9.42
N TYR A 127 16.12 4.53 -10.45
CA TYR A 127 16.86 3.28 -10.30
C TYR A 127 18.17 3.49 -9.53
N ASN A 128 18.99 4.47 -9.93
CA ASN A 128 20.27 4.74 -9.28
C ASN A 128 20.10 5.10 -7.80
N ASN A 129 19.10 5.90 -7.44
CA ASN A 129 18.81 6.27 -6.06
C ASN A 129 18.36 5.05 -5.23
N ILE A 130 17.46 4.24 -5.78
CA ILE A 130 16.99 3.00 -5.14
C ILE A 130 18.16 2.04 -4.96
N CYS A 131 18.99 1.83 -5.98
CA CYS A 131 20.14 0.96 -5.91
C CYS A 131 21.17 1.42 -4.88
N ALA A 132 21.51 2.71 -4.86
CA ALA A 132 22.44 3.27 -3.88
C ALA A 132 21.93 3.09 -2.44
N PHE A 133 20.64 3.35 -2.20
CA PHE A 133 20.02 3.17 -0.89
C PHE A 133 20.05 1.70 -0.44
N HIS A 134 19.71 0.75 -1.30
CA HIS A 134 19.72 -0.67 -0.96
C HIS A 134 21.14 -1.25 -0.87
N ALA A 135 22.09 -0.77 -1.69
CA ALA A 135 23.49 -1.18 -1.60
C ALA A 135 24.10 -0.81 -0.24
N ALA A 136 23.73 0.36 0.31
CA ALA A 136 24.16 0.79 1.64
C ALA A 136 23.55 -0.04 2.80
N GLN A 137 22.54 -0.89 2.52
CA GLN A 137 21.95 -1.82 3.51
C GLN A 137 22.65 -3.17 3.54
N LYS A 138 23.56 -3.46 2.59
CA LYS A 138 24.34 -4.69 2.61
C LYS A 138 25.37 -4.60 3.74
N SER A 139 24.99 -5.18 4.88
CA SER A 139 25.85 -5.44 6.04
C SER A 139 26.72 -6.66 5.82
#